data_AF-A0A4Q3T8T9-F1
#
_entry.id   AF-A0A4Q3T8T9-F1
#
_cell.length_a   1.000
_cell.length_b   1.000
_cell.length_c   1.000
_cell.angle_alpha   90.00
_cell.angle_beta   90.00
_cell.angle_gamma   90.00
#
_symmetry.space_group_name_H-M   'P 1'
#
loop_
_entity.id
_entity.type
_entity.pdbx_description
1 polymer ?
#
loop_
_entity_poly.entity_id
_entity_poly.type
_entity_poly.pdbx_seq_one_letter_code
_entity_poly.pdbx_strand_id
1 'polypeptide(L)'
;MTVQLPAARLAPAALIISLIAACGPLTSLGGDSLVRPKEVSAQSLQRSQMDERVRAFYAARDWRPAWSPSSAAQLQDAFKTLDSHAIDAKPFVARLAAKDPLGREIALTKAAMAYGDALAHGLIDPSKIFEVYGLERNDLNVDRTLAAALSAGDLEPWLKSLPPNDPEYDRLSKAYLGYLKDAASRQPAAIPSGEAIKPGDQDRRIPQIVAALVAGRYLKEAPASSERYEPAVVEAIKRFQTQQGVNDDGVIGGDTIAILNAGPADRARQLALNLEVRRWLKRNPPATRIDVNTAAAVMTTFENGKIIDVRRVVVGKPDAATPNLAGTFSDLVLNPPWNV
;
A
#
# COMPACT_ATOMS: atom_id res chain seq x y z
N MET A 1 -2.93 -7.46 -7.86
CA MET A 1 -3.15 -6.21 -8.62
C MET A 1 -2.03 -5.25 -8.31
N THR A 2 -1.31 -4.80 -9.35
CA THR A 2 -0.33 -3.73 -9.27
C THR A 2 -0.99 -2.54 -9.95
N VAL A 3 -0.99 -1.34 -9.38
CA VAL A 3 -1.48 -0.15 -10.11
C VAL A 3 -0.27 0.69 -10.46
N GLN A 4 -0.01 0.84 -11.77
CA GLN A 4 1.00 1.74 -12.27
C GLN A 4 0.36 3.12 -12.44
N LEU A 5 0.78 4.07 -11.61
CA LEU A 5 0.46 5.47 -11.81
C LEU A 5 1.27 5.98 -13.03
N PRO A 6 0.67 6.74 -13.96
CA PRO A 6 1.37 7.26 -15.14
C PRO A 6 2.49 8.22 -14.72
N ALA A 7 3.71 7.99 -15.24
CA ALA A 7 4.91 8.77 -14.94
C ALA A 7 4.78 10.27 -15.28
N ALA A 8 3.86 10.64 -16.18
CA ALA A 8 3.72 11.99 -16.71
C ALA A 8 2.84 12.95 -15.87
N ARG A 9 2.28 12.51 -14.73
CA ARG A 9 1.47 13.39 -13.83
C ARG A 9 1.94 13.41 -12.38
N LEU A 10 3.20 13.05 -12.12
CA LEU A 10 3.79 13.10 -10.77
C LEU A 10 4.21 14.50 -10.30
N ALA A 11 3.92 15.57 -11.06
CA ALA A 11 4.47 16.90 -10.80
C ALA A 11 3.75 17.76 -9.73
N PRO A 12 2.59 17.38 -9.16
CA PRO A 12 2.28 17.89 -7.82
C PRO A 12 1.80 16.84 -6.80
N ALA A 13 1.54 15.59 -7.20
CA ALA A 13 1.09 14.54 -6.26
C ALA A 13 2.24 13.75 -5.60
N ALA A 14 3.48 13.90 -6.09
CA ALA A 14 4.67 13.22 -5.55
C ALA A 14 5.19 13.81 -4.23
N LEU A 15 4.55 14.84 -3.68
CA LEU A 15 5.00 15.47 -2.43
C LEU A 15 4.50 14.79 -1.14
N ILE A 16 3.59 13.81 -1.20
CA ILE A 16 2.99 13.21 0.01
C ILE A 16 3.53 11.80 0.33
N ILE A 17 4.31 11.17 -0.55
CA ILE A 17 5.04 9.91 -0.27
C ILE A 17 6.55 10.15 -0.32
N SER A 18 6.99 11.29 0.22
CA SER A 18 8.38 11.55 0.56
C SER A 18 8.55 11.55 2.08
N LEU A 19 8.33 10.40 2.70
CA LEU A 19 8.99 10.05 3.95
C LEU A 19 9.44 8.59 3.83
N ILE A 20 10.66 8.42 3.32
CA ILE A 20 11.46 7.26 3.69
C ILE A 20 11.52 7.30 5.22
N ALA A 21 10.88 6.31 5.86
CA ALA A 21 10.81 6.18 7.29
C ALA A 21 12.23 6.23 7.87
N ALA A 22 12.61 7.37 8.45
CA ALA A 22 13.67 7.41 9.43
C ALA A 22 13.15 6.60 10.63
N CYS A 23 13.55 5.34 10.68
CA CYS A 23 13.31 4.37 11.74
C CYS A 23 14.09 4.83 12.98
N GLY A 24 13.50 5.75 13.74
CA GLY A 24 13.91 6.05 15.11
C GLY A 24 13.02 5.25 16.07
N PRO A 25 13.52 4.83 17.24
CA PRO A 25 12.70 4.14 18.21
C PRO A 25 11.52 5.03 18.60
N LEU A 26 10.29 4.52 18.46
CA LEU A 26 9.10 5.10 19.06
C LEU A 26 9.36 5.18 20.57
N THR A 27 9.72 6.37 21.05
CA THR A 27 9.96 6.62 22.47
C THR A 27 8.68 6.30 23.24
N SER A 28 8.81 5.61 24.37
CA SER A 28 7.69 5.28 25.27
C SER A 28 6.78 6.49 25.45
N LEU A 29 5.56 6.40 24.89
CA LEU A 29 4.56 7.44 25.01
C LEU A 29 3.99 7.36 26.42
N GLY A 30 4.58 8.11 27.35
CA GLY A 30 4.16 8.21 28.75
C GLY A 30 2.78 8.86 28.98
N GLY A 31 1.77 8.48 28.19
CA GLY A 31 0.42 9.06 28.18
C GLY A 31 -0.68 8.18 28.78
N ASP A 32 -0.40 6.93 29.16
CA ASP A 32 -1.41 6.04 29.78
C ASP A 32 -1.88 6.57 31.15
N SER A 33 -1.02 7.31 31.85
CA SER A 33 -1.34 7.97 33.14
C SER A 33 -2.38 9.10 33.02
N LEU A 34 -2.63 9.60 31.80
CA LEU A 34 -3.63 10.64 31.51
C LEU A 34 -4.99 10.05 31.13
N VAL A 35 -5.11 8.73 30.93
CA VAL A 35 -6.38 8.08 30.63
C VAL A 35 -7.14 7.84 31.93
N ARG A 36 -7.97 8.82 32.33
CA ARG A 36 -8.69 8.83 33.60
C ARG A 36 -10.19 9.02 33.37
N PRO A 37 -10.93 7.94 33.08
CA PRO A 37 -12.34 8.06 32.65
C PRO A 37 -13.23 8.67 33.73
N LYS A 38 -12.88 8.47 35.00
CA LYS A 38 -13.60 9.07 36.15
C LYS A 38 -13.46 10.60 36.23
N GLU A 39 -12.42 11.17 35.63
CA GLU A 39 -12.17 12.62 35.59
C GLU A 39 -12.80 13.29 34.35
N VAL A 40 -13.37 12.49 33.43
CA VAL A 40 -14.08 12.99 32.25
C VAL A 40 -15.59 12.82 32.45
N SER A 41 -16.31 13.95 32.47
CA SER A 41 -17.75 13.98 32.64
C SER A 41 -18.49 14.18 31.31
N ALA A 42 -19.76 13.76 31.26
CA ALA A 42 -20.63 14.05 30.12
C ALA A 42 -20.71 15.56 29.82
N GLN A 43 -20.82 16.39 30.85
CA GLN A 43 -20.90 17.83 30.70
C GLN A 43 -19.60 18.44 30.14
N SER A 44 -18.43 17.93 30.55
CA SER A 44 -17.15 18.42 30.04
C SER A 44 -16.93 18.01 28.58
N LEU A 45 -17.38 16.82 28.18
CA LEU A 45 -17.40 16.42 26.76
C LEU A 45 -18.36 17.29 25.94
N GLN A 46 -19.58 17.56 26.44
CA GLN A 46 -20.57 18.41 25.77
C GLN A 46 -20.09 19.84 25.51
N ARG A 47 -19.38 20.42 26.47
CA ARG A 47 -18.85 21.80 26.40
C ARG A 47 -17.53 21.89 25.64
N SER A 48 -16.86 20.78 25.39
CA SER A 48 -15.54 20.78 24.75
C SER A 48 -15.63 21.18 23.27
N GLN A 49 -14.64 21.93 22.82
CA GLN A 49 -14.45 22.22 21.40
C GLN A 49 -13.85 20.98 20.72
N MET A 50 -14.65 20.34 19.88
CA MET A 50 -14.24 19.17 19.09
C MET A 50 -14.92 19.20 17.73
N ASP A 51 -14.31 18.52 16.76
CA ASP A 51 -14.82 18.42 15.40
C ASP A 51 -16.17 17.65 15.41
N GLU A 52 -17.02 17.95 14.43
CA GLU A 52 -18.40 17.42 14.38
C GLU A 52 -18.47 15.89 14.43
N ARG A 53 -17.55 15.20 13.74
CA ARG A 53 -17.46 13.74 13.74
C ARG A 53 -17.21 13.17 15.14
N VAL A 54 -16.30 13.77 15.91
CA VAL A 54 -16.00 13.34 17.28
C VAL A 54 -17.17 13.65 18.21
N ARG A 55 -17.83 14.79 18.01
CA ARG A 55 -19.04 15.15 18.74
C ARG A 55 -20.15 14.13 18.52
N ALA A 56 -20.40 13.75 17.26
CA ALA A 56 -21.40 12.74 16.91
C ALA A 56 -21.09 11.38 17.56
N PHE A 57 -19.82 10.98 17.58
CA PHE A 57 -19.37 9.77 18.27
C PHE A 57 -19.70 9.77 19.77
N TYR A 58 -19.40 10.86 20.49
CA TYR A 58 -19.74 10.95 21.91
C TYR A 58 -21.24 11.09 22.16
N ALA A 59 -21.95 11.82 21.31
CA ALA A 59 -23.41 11.94 21.40
C ALA A 59 -24.08 10.56 21.26
N ALA A 60 -23.62 9.72 20.32
CA ALA A 60 -24.09 8.34 20.16
C ALA A 60 -23.72 7.41 21.33
N ARG A 61 -22.79 7.83 22.20
CA ARG A 61 -22.37 7.13 23.42
C ARG A 61 -22.96 7.74 24.69
N ASP A 62 -24.04 8.52 24.58
CA ASP A 62 -24.65 9.25 25.69
C ASP A 62 -23.64 10.12 26.48
N TRP A 63 -22.63 10.65 25.78
CA TRP A 63 -21.55 11.43 26.34
C TRP A 63 -20.74 10.71 27.43
N ARG A 64 -20.72 9.39 27.42
CA ARG A 64 -19.86 8.59 28.29
C ARG A 64 -18.43 8.53 27.74
N PRO A 65 -17.40 8.58 28.61
CA PRO A 65 -16.02 8.40 28.18
C PRO A 65 -15.84 7.03 27.49
N ALA A 66 -14.99 7.00 26.49
CA ALA A 66 -14.82 5.86 25.59
C ALA A 66 -13.59 5.02 25.92
N TRP A 67 -12.55 5.64 26.48
CA TRP A 67 -11.26 4.99 26.66
C TRP A 67 -11.05 4.49 28.09
N SER A 68 -10.35 3.38 28.21
CA SER A 68 -9.71 2.88 29.43
C SER A 68 -8.18 2.83 29.22
N PRO A 69 -7.36 2.75 30.29
CA PRO A 69 -5.91 2.59 30.15
C PRO A 69 -5.53 1.40 29.25
N SER A 70 -6.25 0.28 29.37
CA SER A 70 -6.03 -0.91 28.54
C SER A 70 -6.32 -0.64 27.06
N SER A 71 -7.48 -0.07 26.71
CA SER A 71 -7.81 0.25 25.32
C SER A 71 -6.87 1.31 24.72
N ALA A 72 -6.41 2.27 25.52
CA ALA A 72 -5.46 3.28 25.06
C ALA A 72 -4.07 2.67 24.77
N ALA A 73 -3.63 1.71 25.59
CA ALA A 73 -2.41 0.95 25.33
C ALA A 73 -2.55 0.08 24.07
N GLN A 74 -3.68 -0.61 23.88
CA GLN A 74 -3.95 -1.38 22.66
C GLN A 74 -3.86 -0.54 21.38
N LEU A 75 -4.44 0.68 21.38
CA LEU A 75 -4.33 1.58 20.24
C LEU A 75 -2.88 2.02 19.98
N GLN A 76 -2.14 2.37 21.04
CA GLN A 76 -0.73 2.79 20.92
C GLN A 76 0.17 1.65 20.44
N ASP A 77 -0.08 0.42 20.88
CA ASP A 77 0.59 -0.76 20.37
C ASP A 77 0.25 -1.01 18.90
N ALA A 78 -1.00 -0.76 18.49
CA ALA A 78 -1.41 -0.84 17.09
C ALA A 78 -0.60 0.10 16.18
N PHE A 79 -0.20 1.29 16.66
CA PHE A 79 0.62 2.22 15.87
C PHE A 79 1.99 1.65 15.50
N LYS A 80 2.55 0.73 16.30
CA LYS A 80 3.81 0.05 15.99
C LYS A 80 3.71 -0.87 14.78
N THR A 81 2.49 -1.24 14.38
CA THR A 81 2.23 -2.10 13.22
C THR A 81 2.06 -1.33 11.91
N LEU A 82 1.92 0.00 11.95
CA LEU A 82 1.66 0.83 10.76
C LEU A 82 2.75 0.75 9.70
N ASP A 83 4.00 0.56 10.10
CA ASP A 83 5.11 0.34 9.16
C ASP A 83 4.87 -0.88 8.28
N SER A 84 4.28 -1.97 8.80
CA SER A 84 3.94 -3.15 8.00
C SER A 84 2.86 -2.88 6.94
N HIS A 85 2.13 -1.77 7.08
CA HIS A 85 1.13 -1.28 6.14
C HIS A 85 1.65 -0.14 5.27
N ALA A 86 2.94 0.18 5.35
CA ALA A 86 3.58 1.32 4.71
C ALA A 86 2.92 2.67 5.07
N ILE A 87 2.51 2.82 6.33
CA ILE A 87 1.93 4.04 6.89
C ILE A 87 2.89 4.57 7.96
N ASP A 88 3.25 5.85 7.89
CA ASP A 88 4.06 6.48 8.94
C ASP A 88 3.24 6.63 10.23
N ALA A 89 3.76 6.09 11.34
CA ALA A 89 3.12 6.18 12.64
C ALA A 89 3.22 7.57 13.29
N LYS A 90 4.20 8.41 12.90
CA LYS A 90 4.47 9.70 13.56
C LYS A 90 3.26 10.63 13.61
N PRO A 91 2.48 10.82 12.53
CA PRO A 91 1.28 11.66 12.58
C PRO A 91 0.22 11.14 13.55
N PHE A 92 0.11 9.82 13.75
CA PHE A 92 -0.85 9.22 14.68
C PHE A 92 -0.42 9.43 16.12
N VAL A 93 0.87 9.23 16.39
CA VAL A 93 1.49 9.48 17.69
C VAL A 93 1.39 10.95 18.08
N ALA A 94 1.66 11.86 17.14
CA ALA A 94 1.57 13.30 17.39
C ALA A 94 0.15 13.76 17.78
N ARG A 95 -0.90 13.09 17.29
CA ARG A 95 -2.30 13.37 17.68
C ARG A 95 -2.56 13.12 19.17
N LEU A 96 -1.74 12.30 19.83
CA LEU A 96 -1.91 11.94 21.23
C LEU A 96 -1.35 12.97 22.24
N ALA A 97 -0.83 14.12 21.76
CA ALA A 97 -0.09 15.12 22.55
C ALA A 97 -0.93 15.96 23.55
N ALA A 98 -2.08 15.46 24.01
CA ALA A 98 -2.89 16.14 25.02
C ALA A 98 -2.23 16.11 26.42
N LYS A 99 -2.49 17.15 27.23
CA LYS A 99 -1.87 17.34 28.55
C LYS A 99 -2.80 17.09 29.73
N ASP A 100 -4.10 16.94 29.47
CA ASP A 100 -5.14 16.74 30.46
C ASP A 100 -6.04 15.54 30.08
N PRO A 101 -6.79 14.95 31.03
CA PRO A 101 -7.63 13.78 30.77
C PRO A 101 -8.70 13.97 29.69
N LEU A 102 -9.37 15.14 29.64
CA LEU A 102 -10.40 15.43 28.65
C LEU A 102 -9.79 15.56 27.25
N GLY A 103 -8.68 16.28 27.14
CA GLY A 103 -7.91 16.37 25.90
C GLY A 103 -7.42 15.01 25.44
N ARG A 104 -6.96 14.14 26.36
CA ARG A 104 -6.47 12.79 26.05
C ARG A 104 -7.58 11.89 25.53
N GLU A 105 -8.75 11.94 26.14
CA GLU A 105 -9.96 11.24 25.72
C GLU A 105 -10.35 11.59 24.26
N ILE A 106 -10.39 12.88 23.93
CA ILE A 106 -10.70 13.36 22.57
C ILE A 106 -9.59 12.99 21.58
N ALA A 107 -8.32 13.14 21.98
CA ALA A 107 -7.15 12.83 21.16
C ALA A 107 -7.09 11.36 20.76
N LEU A 108 -7.36 10.43 21.69
CA LEU A 108 -7.42 9.00 21.42
C LEU A 108 -8.54 8.67 20.43
N THR A 109 -9.72 9.27 20.59
CA THR A 109 -10.84 9.09 19.65
C THR A 109 -10.46 9.56 18.24
N LYS A 110 -9.89 10.76 18.10
CA LYS A 110 -9.41 11.27 16.81
C LYS A 110 -8.35 10.37 16.19
N ALA A 111 -7.41 9.87 17.00
CA ALA A 111 -6.33 9.02 16.53
C ALA A 111 -6.84 7.63 16.10
N ALA A 112 -7.80 7.05 16.82
CA ALA A 112 -8.43 5.78 16.48
C ALA A 112 -9.28 5.86 15.21
N MET A 113 -10.05 6.95 15.02
CA MET A 113 -10.79 7.20 13.78
C MET A 113 -9.83 7.33 12.59
N ALA A 114 -8.76 8.14 12.75
CA ALA A 114 -7.75 8.30 11.70
C ALA A 114 -7.06 6.96 11.36
N TYR A 115 -6.74 6.15 12.38
CA TYR A 115 -6.14 4.82 12.20
C TYR A 115 -7.10 3.88 11.46
N GLY A 116 -8.38 3.89 11.88
CA GLY A 116 -9.47 3.17 11.24
C GLY A 116 -9.60 3.52 9.76
N ASP A 117 -9.71 4.80 9.43
CA ASP A 117 -9.82 5.26 8.04
C ASP A 117 -8.59 4.89 7.22
N ALA A 118 -7.38 5.10 7.77
CA ALA A 118 -6.14 4.83 7.06
C ALA A 118 -6.00 3.36 6.65
N LEU A 119 -6.42 2.42 7.51
CA LEU A 119 -6.32 0.98 7.22
C LEU A 119 -7.54 0.42 6.49
N ALA A 120 -8.74 0.92 6.79
CA ALA A 120 -9.97 0.47 6.17
C ALA A 120 -10.16 1.05 4.76
N HIS A 121 -9.86 2.34 4.57
CA HIS A 121 -10.19 3.08 3.36
C HIS A 121 -8.97 3.59 2.59
N GLY A 122 -7.78 3.53 3.17
CA GLY A 122 -6.56 4.14 2.63
C GLY A 122 -6.35 5.57 3.14
N LEU A 123 -5.14 6.08 2.94
CA LEU A 123 -4.76 7.46 3.22
C LEU A 123 -5.19 8.44 2.11
N ILE A 124 -5.38 7.94 0.89
CA ILE A 124 -5.65 8.74 -0.28
C ILE A 124 -7.01 8.39 -0.86
N ASP A 125 -7.79 9.41 -1.21
CA ASP A 125 -9.05 9.23 -1.91
C ASP A 125 -8.79 9.04 -3.42
N PRO A 126 -9.07 7.85 -4.00
CA PRO A 126 -8.80 7.58 -5.41
C PRO A 126 -9.55 8.50 -6.37
N SER A 127 -10.71 9.03 -5.98
CA SER A 127 -11.50 9.98 -6.79
C SER A 127 -10.80 11.32 -7.02
N LYS A 128 -9.78 11.64 -6.21
CA LYS A 128 -8.94 12.83 -6.38
C LYS A 128 -7.76 12.60 -7.32
N ILE A 129 -7.46 11.34 -7.65
CA ILE A 129 -6.36 10.94 -8.53
C ILE A 129 -6.88 10.62 -9.92
N PHE A 130 -7.95 9.85 -10.00
CA PHE A 130 -8.53 9.37 -11.25
C PHE A 130 -9.78 10.17 -11.61
N GLU A 131 -9.83 10.67 -12.84
CA GLU A 131 -10.99 11.37 -13.39
C GLU A 131 -12.24 10.47 -13.40
N VAL A 132 -12.05 9.18 -13.70
CA VAL A 132 -13.09 8.16 -13.63
C VAL A 132 -12.66 7.06 -12.66
N TYR A 133 -13.40 6.93 -11.54
CA TYR A 133 -13.21 5.88 -10.56
C TYR A 133 -14.55 5.29 -10.13
N GLY A 134 -14.94 4.18 -10.78
CA GLY A 134 -16.17 3.44 -10.54
C GLY A 134 -15.96 2.08 -9.86
N LEU A 135 -14.80 1.83 -9.24
CA LEU A 135 -14.59 0.63 -8.44
C LEU A 135 -15.29 0.76 -7.09
N GLU A 136 -15.92 -0.33 -6.64
CA GLU A 136 -16.52 -0.38 -5.31
C GLU A 136 -15.47 -0.26 -4.22
N ARG A 137 -15.69 0.69 -3.30
CA ARG A 137 -14.81 0.95 -2.17
C ARG A 137 -15.19 0.09 -0.98
N ASN A 138 -14.24 -0.09 -0.06
CA ASN A 138 -14.58 -0.59 1.28
C ASN A 138 -15.55 0.39 1.96
N ASP A 139 -16.60 -0.15 2.59
CA ASP A 139 -17.76 0.57 3.14
C ASP A 139 -17.84 0.50 4.67
N LEU A 140 -16.74 0.10 5.32
CA LEU A 140 -16.67 -0.05 6.77
C LEU A 140 -16.96 1.29 7.46
N ASN A 141 -18.05 1.35 8.23
CA ASN A 141 -18.30 2.51 9.09
C ASN A 141 -17.37 2.48 10.32
N VAL A 142 -16.23 3.16 10.21
CA VAL A 142 -15.19 3.24 11.25
C VAL A 142 -15.76 3.75 12.57
N ASP A 143 -16.58 4.79 12.55
CA ASP A 143 -17.07 5.46 13.77
C ASP A 143 -18.00 4.53 14.56
N ARG A 144 -18.96 3.91 13.86
CA ARG A 144 -19.91 2.97 14.46
C ARG A 144 -19.20 1.73 15.00
N THR A 145 -18.27 1.17 14.23
CA THR A 145 -17.57 -0.06 14.62
C THR A 145 -16.55 0.18 15.73
N LEU A 146 -15.87 1.33 15.74
CA LEU A 146 -15.03 1.78 16.87
C LEU A 146 -15.86 1.93 18.15
N ALA A 147 -17.03 2.57 18.06
CA ALA A 147 -17.90 2.75 19.22
C ALA A 147 -18.35 1.41 19.80
N ALA A 148 -18.74 0.46 18.93
CA ALA A 148 -19.12 -0.89 19.32
C ALA A 148 -17.95 -1.65 19.98
N ALA A 149 -16.76 -1.62 19.37
CA ALA A 149 -15.58 -2.29 19.87
C ALA A 149 -15.16 -1.78 21.26
N LEU A 150 -15.16 -0.46 21.47
CA LEU A 150 -14.85 0.13 22.77
C LEU A 150 -15.89 -0.22 23.84
N SER A 151 -17.17 -0.29 23.48
CA SER A 151 -18.23 -0.70 24.42
C SER A 151 -18.17 -2.18 24.78
N ALA A 152 -17.75 -3.04 23.84
CA ALA A 152 -17.60 -4.48 24.06
C ALA A 152 -16.28 -4.85 24.75
N GLY A 153 -15.28 -3.96 24.77
CA GLY A 153 -13.91 -4.29 25.20
C GLY A 153 -13.08 -5.02 24.13
N ASP A 154 -13.56 -5.04 22.89
CA ASP A 154 -12.98 -5.80 21.76
C ASP A 154 -12.16 -4.90 20.82
N LEU A 155 -11.46 -3.91 21.36
CA LEU A 155 -10.69 -2.98 20.53
C LEU A 155 -9.55 -3.69 19.78
N GLU A 156 -8.82 -4.60 20.40
CA GLU A 156 -7.74 -5.34 19.72
C GLU A 156 -8.24 -6.17 18.51
N PRO A 157 -9.31 -7.00 18.64
CA PRO A 157 -9.95 -7.63 17.49
C PRO A 157 -10.38 -6.65 16.40
N TRP A 158 -10.98 -5.51 16.79
CA TRP A 158 -11.38 -4.47 15.84
C TRP A 158 -10.18 -3.91 15.07
N LEU A 159 -9.09 -3.56 15.77
CA LEU A 159 -7.86 -3.05 15.16
C LEU A 159 -7.29 -4.03 14.11
N LYS A 160 -7.27 -5.32 14.43
CA LYS A 160 -6.79 -6.39 13.51
C LYS A 160 -7.69 -6.59 12.28
N SER A 161 -8.95 -6.16 12.34
CA SER A 161 -9.92 -6.33 11.25
C SER A 161 -9.89 -5.23 10.18
N LEU A 162 -9.24 -4.09 10.48
CA LEU A 162 -9.21 -2.91 9.61
C LEU A 162 -8.45 -3.12 8.28
N PRO A 163 -7.20 -3.63 8.27
CA PRO A 163 -6.49 -3.85 7.01
C PRO A 163 -7.13 -4.99 6.18
N PRO A 164 -6.86 -5.05 4.86
CA PRO A 164 -7.15 -6.25 4.09
C PRO A 164 -6.49 -7.48 4.74
N ASN A 165 -7.22 -8.58 4.87
CA ASN A 165 -6.82 -9.77 5.62
C ASN A 165 -6.62 -11.00 4.73
N ASP A 166 -6.34 -10.78 3.45
CA ASP A 166 -6.13 -11.85 2.48
C ASP A 166 -4.63 -12.15 2.25
N PRO A 167 -4.28 -13.36 1.77
CA PRO A 167 -2.89 -13.77 1.61
C PRO A 167 -2.03 -12.89 0.69
N GLU A 168 -2.63 -12.17 -0.26
CA GLU A 168 -1.86 -11.30 -1.15
C GLU A 168 -1.42 -10.01 -0.44
N TYR A 169 -2.27 -9.45 0.43
CA TYR A 169 -1.91 -8.26 1.22
C TYR A 169 -0.76 -8.59 2.20
N ASP A 170 -0.80 -9.76 2.82
CA ASP A 170 0.27 -10.25 3.69
C ASP A 170 1.60 -10.41 2.95
N ARG A 171 1.56 -10.95 1.72
CA ARG A 171 2.76 -11.09 0.88
C ARG A 171 3.33 -9.73 0.50
N LEU A 172 2.48 -8.77 0.14
CA LEU A 172 2.88 -7.39 -0.16
C LEU A 172 3.54 -6.73 1.06
N SER A 173 2.94 -6.86 2.24
CA SER A 173 3.47 -6.33 3.50
C SER A 173 4.86 -6.91 3.83
N LYS A 174 5.01 -8.24 3.76
CA LYS A 174 6.29 -8.92 3.99
C LYS A 174 7.35 -8.50 2.98
N ALA A 175 7.00 -8.40 1.70
CA ALA A 175 7.91 -7.95 0.66
C ALA A 175 8.35 -6.49 0.89
N TYR A 176 7.40 -5.62 1.25
CA TYR A 176 7.67 -4.21 1.56
C TYR A 176 8.69 -4.07 2.68
N LEU A 177 8.48 -4.76 3.80
CA LEU A 177 9.40 -4.72 4.94
C LEU A 177 10.79 -5.27 4.58
N GLY A 178 10.85 -6.33 3.75
CA GLY A 178 12.10 -6.86 3.23
C GLY A 178 12.89 -5.83 2.43
N TYR A 179 12.24 -5.17 1.46
CA TYR A 179 12.88 -4.15 0.64
C TYR A 179 13.22 -2.88 1.42
N LEU A 180 12.44 -2.51 2.43
CA LEU A 180 12.75 -1.39 3.32
C LEU A 180 14.05 -1.65 4.11
N LYS A 181 14.22 -2.88 4.62
CA LYS A 181 15.47 -3.30 5.28
C LYS A 181 16.66 -3.33 4.31
N ASP A 182 16.45 -3.84 3.10
CA ASP A 182 17.50 -3.86 2.06
C ASP A 182 17.90 -2.42 1.69
N ALA A 183 16.95 -1.49 1.57
CA ALA A 183 17.20 -0.08 1.27
C ALA A 183 18.03 0.64 2.34
N ALA A 184 17.86 0.27 3.61
CA ALA A 184 18.63 0.84 4.72
C ALA A 184 20.07 0.29 4.80
N SER A 185 20.31 -0.90 4.24
CA SER A 185 21.59 -1.61 4.37
C SER A 185 22.44 -1.61 3.09
N ARG A 186 21.82 -1.39 1.93
CA ARG A 186 22.46 -1.46 0.60
C ARG A 186 21.94 -0.37 -0.30
N GLN A 187 22.84 0.44 -0.83
CA GLN A 187 22.62 1.22 -2.04
C GLN A 187 23.58 0.70 -3.11
N PRO A 188 23.11 -0.11 -4.07
CA PRO A 188 23.94 -0.51 -5.19
C PRO A 188 24.51 0.73 -5.89
N ALA A 189 25.77 0.67 -6.32
CA ALA A 189 26.32 1.69 -7.19
C ALA A 189 25.48 1.77 -8.48
N ALA A 190 25.14 2.98 -8.92
CA ALA A 190 24.37 3.17 -10.14
C ALA A 190 25.15 2.62 -11.35
N ILE A 191 24.46 1.84 -12.17
CA ILE A 191 24.98 1.33 -13.44
C ILE A 191 24.98 2.49 -14.44
N PRO A 192 26.14 2.88 -15.00
CA PRO A 192 26.21 3.94 -16.00
C PRO A 192 25.37 3.63 -17.25
N SER A 193 24.76 4.68 -17.80
CA SER A 193 24.14 4.60 -19.13
C SER A 193 25.20 4.39 -20.21
N GLY A 194 24.80 3.81 -21.35
CA GLY A 194 25.70 3.54 -22.48
C GLY A 194 25.00 2.73 -23.57
N GLU A 195 25.76 2.25 -24.54
CA GLU A 195 25.24 1.41 -25.63
C GLU A 195 24.60 0.11 -25.10
N ALA A 196 23.72 -0.48 -25.91
CA ALA A 196 23.03 -1.71 -25.54
C ALA A 196 24.00 -2.89 -25.49
N ILE A 197 23.94 -3.68 -24.42
CA ILE A 197 24.77 -4.89 -24.26
C ILE A 197 23.98 -6.11 -24.74
N LYS A 198 24.53 -6.85 -25.70
CA LYS A 198 23.92 -8.05 -26.29
C LYS A 198 24.52 -9.33 -25.71
N PRO A 199 23.77 -10.44 -25.71
CA PRO A 199 24.28 -11.73 -25.23
C PRO A 199 25.67 -12.07 -25.81
N GLY A 200 26.64 -12.34 -24.94
CA GLY A 200 28.02 -12.67 -25.31
C GLY A 200 29.00 -11.49 -25.41
N ASP A 201 28.53 -10.25 -25.31
CA ASP A 201 29.39 -9.05 -25.31
C ASP A 201 30.28 -8.99 -24.06
N GLN A 202 31.33 -8.16 -24.12
CA GLN A 202 32.12 -7.75 -22.96
C GLN A 202 31.82 -6.30 -22.62
N ASP A 203 31.47 -6.03 -21.36
CA ASP A 203 31.17 -4.69 -20.88
C ASP A 203 31.50 -4.55 -19.39
N ARG A 204 32.15 -3.44 -19.03
CA ARG A 204 32.56 -3.11 -17.66
C ARG A 204 31.39 -2.98 -16.68
N ARG A 205 30.16 -2.79 -17.19
CA ARG A 205 28.94 -2.69 -16.41
C ARG A 205 28.40 -4.05 -15.94
N ILE A 206 28.83 -5.17 -16.54
CA ILE A 206 28.30 -6.51 -16.22
C ILE A 206 28.40 -6.87 -14.72
N PRO A 207 29.52 -6.63 -14.01
CA PRO A 207 29.59 -6.92 -12.58
C PRO A 207 28.55 -6.14 -11.75
N GLN A 208 28.27 -4.88 -12.11
CA GLN A 208 27.26 -4.06 -11.45
C GLN A 208 25.84 -4.56 -11.76
N ILE A 209 25.59 -4.97 -13.00
CA ILE A 209 24.32 -5.59 -13.43
C ILE A 209 24.07 -6.90 -12.67
N VAL A 210 25.08 -7.76 -12.54
CA VAL A 210 25.00 -9.00 -11.77
C VAL A 210 24.68 -8.71 -10.30
N ALA A 211 25.33 -7.72 -9.69
CA ALA A 211 25.03 -7.31 -8.32
C ALA A 211 23.59 -6.83 -8.17
N ALA A 212 23.08 -6.06 -9.13
CA ALA A 212 21.68 -5.62 -9.16
C ALA A 212 20.70 -6.80 -9.30
N LEU A 213 21.01 -7.79 -10.14
CA LEU A 213 20.20 -9.00 -10.29
C LEU A 213 20.19 -9.87 -9.03
N VAL A 214 21.30 -9.97 -8.30
CA VAL A 214 21.37 -10.67 -7.01
C VAL A 214 20.55 -9.91 -5.95
N ALA A 215 20.70 -8.59 -5.87
CA ALA A 215 19.90 -7.76 -4.97
C ALA A 215 18.40 -7.85 -5.29
N GLY A 216 18.06 -7.93 -6.58
CA GLY A 216 16.70 -8.16 -7.08
C GLY A 216 16.21 -9.60 -6.98
N ARG A 217 17.05 -10.54 -6.52
CA ARG A 217 16.77 -11.99 -6.39
C ARG A 217 16.49 -12.72 -7.71
N TYR A 218 16.95 -12.17 -8.83
CA TYR A 218 16.93 -12.81 -10.16
C TYR A 218 18.11 -13.77 -10.38
N LEU A 219 19.16 -13.59 -9.57
CA LEU A 219 20.31 -14.49 -9.41
C LEU A 219 20.46 -14.85 -7.93
N LYS A 220 20.79 -16.12 -7.64
CA LYS A 220 21.05 -16.57 -6.26
C LYS A 220 22.39 -16.06 -5.76
N GLU A 221 23.42 -16.16 -6.60
CA GLU A 221 24.79 -15.78 -6.32
C GLU A 221 25.39 -15.09 -7.54
N ALA A 222 26.36 -14.22 -7.30
CA ALA A 222 27.14 -13.62 -8.38
C ALA A 222 28.11 -14.68 -8.93
N PRO A 223 28.09 -14.99 -10.25
CA PRO A 223 29.18 -15.76 -10.86
C PRO A 223 30.53 -15.06 -10.64
N ALA A 224 31.62 -15.80 -10.83
CA ALA A 224 32.97 -15.24 -10.77
C ALA A 224 33.05 -13.95 -11.61
N SER A 225 33.62 -12.88 -11.03
CA SER A 225 33.62 -11.54 -11.62
C SER A 225 34.14 -11.58 -13.05
N SER A 226 33.23 -11.37 -14.00
CA SER A 226 33.48 -11.37 -15.44
C SER A 226 32.80 -10.15 -16.05
N GLU A 227 33.49 -9.49 -16.98
CA GLU A 227 32.90 -8.44 -17.81
C GLU A 227 32.11 -9.05 -18.98
N ARG A 228 32.13 -10.37 -19.16
CA ARG A 228 31.41 -11.06 -20.23
C ARG A 228 29.94 -11.30 -19.85
N TYR A 229 29.05 -10.99 -20.79
CA TYR A 229 27.62 -11.24 -20.63
C TYR A 229 27.29 -12.73 -20.89
N GLU A 230 27.53 -13.53 -19.87
CA GLU A 230 27.41 -14.99 -19.90
C GLU A 230 25.94 -15.48 -19.99
N PRO A 231 25.69 -16.68 -20.54
CA PRO A 231 24.34 -17.24 -20.70
C PRO A 231 23.49 -17.26 -19.42
N ALA A 232 24.10 -17.53 -18.27
CA ALA A 232 23.38 -17.52 -16.98
C ALA A 232 22.85 -16.12 -16.60
N VAL A 233 23.59 -15.07 -16.93
CA VAL A 233 23.19 -13.68 -16.70
C VAL A 233 22.14 -13.26 -17.74
N VAL A 234 22.26 -13.75 -18.99
CA VAL A 234 21.25 -13.53 -20.04
C VAL A 234 19.90 -14.05 -19.60
N GLU A 235 19.82 -15.29 -19.13
CA GLU A 235 18.57 -15.87 -18.64
C GLU A 235 18.01 -15.14 -17.41
N ALA A 236 18.87 -14.61 -16.55
CA ALA A 236 18.41 -13.78 -15.44
C ALA A 236 17.83 -12.43 -15.90
N ILE A 237 18.44 -11.80 -16.90
CA ILE A 237 17.94 -10.56 -17.51
C ILE A 237 16.62 -10.81 -18.23
N LYS A 238 16.47 -11.91 -18.96
CA LYS A 238 15.19 -12.25 -19.60
C LYS A 238 14.07 -12.40 -18.58
N ARG A 239 14.31 -13.18 -17.51
CA ARG A 239 13.35 -13.28 -16.39
C ARG A 239 13.03 -11.92 -15.78
N PHE A 240 14.04 -11.08 -15.60
CA PHE A 240 13.87 -9.71 -15.13
C PHE A 240 12.97 -8.91 -16.08
N GLN A 241 13.29 -8.87 -17.37
CA GLN A 241 12.54 -8.17 -18.41
C GLN A 241 11.08 -8.63 -18.46
N THR A 242 10.83 -9.94 -18.50
CA THR A 242 9.48 -10.52 -18.44
C THR A 242 8.73 -10.03 -17.21
N GLN A 243 9.37 -10.03 -16.04
CA GLN A 243 8.74 -9.58 -14.79
C GLN A 243 8.52 -8.06 -14.73
N GLN A 244 9.36 -7.28 -15.42
CA GLN A 244 9.17 -5.83 -15.57
C GLN A 244 8.19 -5.44 -16.68
N GLY A 245 7.68 -6.42 -17.44
CA GLY A 245 6.74 -6.17 -18.54
C GLY A 245 7.39 -5.51 -19.77
N VAL A 246 8.70 -5.65 -19.93
CA VAL A 246 9.45 -5.22 -21.12
C VAL A 246 9.82 -6.44 -21.98
N ASN A 247 10.27 -6.22 -23.21
CA ASN A 247 10.68 -7.30 -24.12
C ASN A 247 11.78 -8.16 -23.49
N ASP A 248 11.63 -9.48 -23.51
CA ASP A 248 12.52 -10.48 -22.90
C ASP A 248 13.62 -10.97 -23.85
N ASP A 249 14.13 -10.05 -24.67
CA ASP A 249 15.15 -10.31 -25.69
C ASP A 249 16.55 -10.60 -25.11
N GLY A 250 16.75 -10.36 -23.80
CA GLY A 250 18.04 -10.46 -23.16
C GLY A 250 19.00 -9.35 -23.57
N VAL A 251 18.52 -8.24 -24.16
CA VAL A 251 19.33 -7.08 -24.51
C VAL A 251 19.26 -6.04 -23.38
N ILE A 252 20.42 -5.62 -22.89
CA ILE A 252 20.52 -4.63 -21.82
C ILE A 252 20.62 -3.23 -22.45
N GLY A 253 19.47 -2.67 -22.83
CA GLY A 253 19.35 -1.29 -23.29
C GLY A 253 19.21 -0.27 -22.16
N GLY A 254 19.02 1.00 -22.52
CA GLY A 254 18.84 2.11 -21.57
C GLY A 254 17.68 1.89 -20.59
N ASP A 255 16.55 1.37 -21.08
CA ASP A 255 15.38 1.07 -20.24
C ASP A 255 15.69 -0.05 -19.23
N THR A 256 16.35 -1.13 -19.65
CA THR A 256 16.77 -2.20 -18.76
C THR A 256 17.70 -1.67 -17.66
N ILE A 257 18.67 -0.81 -18.01
CA ILE A 257 19.56 -0.16 -17.04
C ILE A 257 18.79 0.74 -16.08
N ALA A 258 17.84 1.55 -16.59
CA ALA A 258 17.03 2.41 -15.76
C ALA A 258 16.23 1.61 -14.72
N ILE A 259 15.66 0.46 -15.13
CA ILE A 259 14.89 -0.40 -14.21
C ILE A 259 15.81 -1.19 -13.26
N LEU A 260 17.01 -1.59 -13.68
CA LEU A 260 18.00 -2.23 -12.80
C LEU A 260 18.52 -1.25 -11.73
N ASN A 261 18.65 0.03 -12.09
CA ASN A 261 19.00 1.09 -11.16
C ASN A 261 17.86 1.46 -10.20
N ALA A 262 16.63 0.98 -10.44
CA ALA A 262 15.55 1.09 -9.47
C ALA A 262 15.86 0.19 -8.26
N GLY A 263 16.41 0.80 -7.22
CA GLY A 263 16.96 0.11 -6.07
C GLY A 263 15.89 -0.43 -5.11
N PRO A 264 16.30 -1.05 -4.00
CA PRO A 264 15.38 -1.54 -2.98
C PRO A 264 14.40 -0.48 -2.46
N ALA A 265 14.83 0.78 -2.38
CA ALA A 265 13.97 1.90 -1.97
C ALA A 265 12.83 2.17 -2.96
N ASP A 266 13.09 2.10 -4.26
CA ASP A 266 12.05 2.28 -5.29
C ASP A 266 11.07 1.11 -5.28
N ARG A 267 11.55 -0.11 -5.06
CA ARG A 267 10.71 -1.30 -4.87
C ARG A 267 9.83 -1.20 -3.62
N ALA A 268 10.38 -0.74 -2.50
CA ALA A 268 9.60 -0.48 -1.30
C ALA A 268 8.50 0.56 -1.56
N ARG A 269 8.81 1.66 -2.28
CA ARG A 269 7.80 2.66 -2.68
C ARG A 269 6.70 2.08 -3.57
N GLN A 270 7.03 1.24 -4.56
CA GLN A 270 6.04 0.56 -5.40
C GLN A 270 5.13 -0.37 -4.58
N LEU A 271 5.70 -1.12 -3.64
CA LEU A 271 4.94 -2.02 -2.76
C LEU A 271 4.04 -1.24 -1.79
N ALA A 272 4.51 -0.11 -1.25
CA ALA A 272 3.70 0.79 -0.43
C ALA A 272 2.46 1.31 -1.18
N LEU A 273 2.64 1.71 -2.46
CA LEU A 273 1.52 2.13 -3.32
C LEU A 273 0.52 0.99 -3.55
N ASN A 274 1.00 -0.24 -3.76
CA ASN A 274 0.10 -1.39 -3.91
C ASN A 274 -0.66 -1.71 -2.61
N LEU A 275 -0.02 -1.59 -1.44
CA LEU A 275 -0.71 -1.72 -0.15
C LEU A 275 -1.80 -0.65 -0.01
N GLU A 276 -1.53 0.58 -0.43
CA GLU A 276 -2.51 1.67 -0.40
C GLU A 276 -3.71 1.39 -1.31
N VAL A 277 -3.46 1.06 -2.57
CA VAL A 277 -4.52 0.72 -3.54
C VAL A 277 -5.40 -0.43 -3.04
N ARG A 278 -4.79 -1.43 -2.39
CA ARG A 278 -5.51 -2.58 -1.83
C ARG A 278 -6.46 -2.19 -0.71
N ARG A 279 -6.19 -1.12 0.02
CA ARG A 279 -7.09 -0.63 1.06
C ARG A 279 -8.35 0.00 0.47
N TRP A 280 -8.28 0.60 -0.72
CA TRP A 280 -9.42 1.23 -1.38
C TRP A 280 -10.50 0.22 -1.76
N LEU A 281 -10.11 -0.98 -2.18
CA LEU A 281 -11.00 -1.99 -2.74
C LEU A 281 -11.91 -2.62 -1.68
N LYS A 282 -13.13 -2.98 -2.11
CA LYS A 282 -14.06 -3.82 -1.34
C LYS A 282 -13.39 -5.12 -0.87
N ARG A 283 -13.60 -5.48 0.40
CA ARG A 283 -12.97 -6.63 1.05
C ARG A 283 -13.52 -7.99 0.57
N ASN A 284 -14.82 -8.04 0.29
CA ASN A 284 -15.53 -9.26 -0.12
C ASN A 284 -16.12 -9.08 -1.53
N PRO A 285 -15.30 -9.17 -2.59
CA PRO A 285 -15.80 -9.13 -3.95
C PRO A 285 -16.63 -10.40 -4.27
N PRO A 286 -17.50 -10.37 -5.30
CA PRO A 286 -18.28 -11.53 -5.70
C PRO A 286 -17.41 -12.77 -5.96
N ALA A 287 -17.90 -13.95 -5.58
CA ALA A 287 -17.16 -15.21 -5.75
C ALA A 287 -17.00 -15.60 -7.24
N THR A 288 -17.97 -15.22 -8.07
CA THR A 288 -17.91 -15.37 -9.52
C THR A 288 -17.78 -13.97 -10.13
N ARG A 289 -16.66 -13.69 -10.79
CA ARG A 289 -16.33 -12.36 -11.32
C ARG A 289 -15.18 -12.43 -12.33
N ILE A 290 -14.95 -11.34 -13.04
CA ILE A 290 -13.77 -11.12 -13.87
C ILE A 290 -13.03 -9.90 -13.32
N ASP A 291 -11.77 -10.09 -12.94
CA ASP A 291 -10.90 -9.00 -12.51
C ASP A 291 -9.91 -8.67 -13.64
N VAL A 292 -9.84 -7.40 -14.04
CA VAL A 292 -8.85 -6.92 -15.02
C VAL A 292 -7.82 -6.04 -14.30
N ASN A 293 -6.58 -6.53 -14.23
CA ASN A 293 -5.45 -5.73 -13.79
C ASN A 293 -4.90 -4.95 -14.99
N THR A 294 -5.34 -3.70 -15.13
CA THR A 294 -4.97 -2.84 -16.27
C THR A 294 -3.47 -2.57 -16.35
N ALA A 295 -2.78 -2.42 -15.22
CA ALA A 295 -1.33 -2.19 -15.22
C ALA A 295 -0.52 -3.43 -15.65
N ALA A 296 -1.04 -4.62 -15.38
CA ALA A 296 -0.41 -5.87 -15.84
C ALA A 296 -0.93 -6.34 -17.21
N ALA A 297 -1.98 -5.71 -17.75
CA ALA A 297 -2.70 -6.17 -18.93
C ALA A 297 -3.13 -7.65 -18.83
N VAL A 298 -3.62 -8.05 -17.66
CA VAL A 298 -4.05 -9.42 -17.35
C VAL A 298 -5.49 -9.42 -16.86
N MET A 299 -6.28 -10.35 -17.39
CA MET A 299 -7.63 -10.66 -16.94
C MET A 299 -7.64 -12.02 -16.23
N THR A 300 -8.27 -12.06 -15.06
CA THR A 300 -8.46 -13.27 -14.27
C THR A 300 -9.95 -13.53 -14.08
N THR A 301 -10.39 -14.73 -14.43
CA THR A 301 -11.78 -15.16 -14.26
C THR A 301 -11.89 -16.04 -13.02
N PHE A 302 -12.83 -15.70 -12.15
CA PHE A 302 -13.16 -16.43 -10.94
C PHE A 302 -14.53 -17.09 -11.07
N GLU A 303 -14.65 -18.33 -10.63
CA GLU A 303 -15.90 -19.05 -10.43
C GLU A 303 -15.88 -19.71 -9.05
N ASN A 304 -16.93 -19.48 -8.24
CA ASN A 304 -17.00 -20.00 -6.86
C ASN A 304 -15.74 -19.69 -6.01
N GLY A 305 -15.14 -18.52 -6.23
CA GLY A 305 -13.93 -18.06 -5.54
C GLY A 305 -12.63 -18.68 -6.05
N LYS A 306 -12.67 -19.52 -7.09
CA LYS A 306 -11.50 -20.18 -7.68
C LYS A 306 -11.16 -19.54 -9.02
N ILE A 307 -9.88 -19.39 -9.29
CA ILE A 307 -9.40 -18.97 -10.61
C ILE A 307 -9.65 -20.11 -11.59
N ILE A 308 -10.41 -19.84 -12.65
CA ILE A 308 -10.69 -20.80 -13.73
C ILE A 308 -9.95 -20.46 -15.03
N ASP A 309 -9.54 -19.19 -15.20
CA ASP A 309 -8.85 -18.73 -16.39
C ASP A 309 -8.01 -17.47 -16.11
N VAL A 310 -6.87 -17.37 -16.78
CA VAL A 310 -5.98 -16.20 -16.75
C VAL A 310 -5.47 -15.94 -18.16
N ARG A 311 -5.66 -14.72 -18.68
CA ARG A 311 -5.23 -14.35 -20.03
C ARG A 311 -4.68 -12.93 -20.11
N ARG A 312 -3.85 -12.69 -21.12
CA ARG A 312 -3.43 -11.34 -21.50
C ARG A 312 -4.58 -10.64 -22.21
N VAL A 313 -4.71 -9.34 -21.95
CA VAL A 313 -5.68 -8.45 -22.60
C VAL A 313 -4.97 -7.22 -23.16
N VAL A 314 -5.65 -6.48 -24.02
CA VAL A 314 -5.18 -5.17 -24.49
C VAL A 314 -5.91 -4.09 -23.71
N VAL A 315 -5.16 -3.11 -23.23
CA VAL A 315 -5.68 -1.97 -22.46
C VAL A 315 -5.44 -0.67 -23.23
N GLY A 316 -6.19 0.36 -22.88
CA GLY A 316 -6.06 1.69 -23.48
C GLY A 316 -4.66 2.29 -23.29
N LYS A 317 -4.25 3.12 -24.26
CA LYS A 317 -2.99 3.89 -24.18
C LYS A 317 -3.09 4.98 -23.09
N PRO A 318 -1.98 5.57 -22.61
CA PRO A 318 -2.03 6.56 -21.52
C PRO A 318 -2.93 7.78 -21.76
N ASP A 319 -3.10 8.21 -23.02
CA ASP A 319 -3.96 9.30 -23.47
C ASP A 319 -5.44 8.89 -23.65
N ALA A 320 -5.72 7.58 -23.66
CA ALA A 320 -7.04 6.97 -23.75
C ALA A 320 -7.13 5.74 -22.83
N ALA A 321 -6.79 5.93 -21.56
CA ALA A 321 -6.61 4.84 -20.61
C ALA A 321 -7.93 4.15 -20.28
N THR A 322 -7.90 2.82 -20.13
CA THR A 322 -9.06 2.07 -19.65
C THR A 322 -9.41 2.53 -18.22
N PRO A 323 -10.63 3.03 -17.97
CA PRO A 323 -10.98 3.58 -16.67
C PRO A 323 -11.11 2.49 -15.59
N ASN A 324 -10.95 2.88 -14.33
CA ASN A 324 -11.22 2.00 -13.20
C ASN A 324 -12.73 1.91 -13.00
N LEU A 325 -13.34 0.75 -13.27
CA LEU A 325 -14.78 0.57 -13.17
C LEU A 325 -15.16 -0.83 -12.69
N ALA A 326 -16.30 -0.93 -12.02
CA ALA A 326 -16.97 -2.19 -11.72
C ALA A 326 -18.38 -2.17 -12.33
N GLY A 327 -18.85 -3.32 -12.77
CA GLY A 327 -20.18 -3.48 -13.36
C GLY A 327 -20.54 -4.94 -13.55
N THR A 328 -21.81 -5.20 -13.81
CA THR A 328 -22.32 -6.53 -14.16
C THR A 328 -22.48 -6.62 -15.68
N PHE A 329 -22.11 -7.76 -16.26
CA PHE A 329 -22.41 -8.03 -17.67
C PHE A 329 -23.93 -8.19 -17.83
N SER A 330 -24.53 -7.39 -18.70
CA SER A 330 -25.96 -7.49 -19.03
C SER A 330 -26.20 -8.42 -20.22
N ASP A 331 -25.37 -8.29 -21.25
CA ASP A 331 -25.59 -8.93 -22.55
C ASP A 331 -24.28 -9.42 -23.16
N LEU A 332 -24.37 -10.51 -23.92
CA LEU A 332 -23.31 -10.98 -24.80
C LEU A 332 -23.80 -10.80 -26.25
N VAL A 333 -23.21 -9.85 -26.96
CA VAL A 333 -23.53 -9.60 -28.37
C VAL A 333 -22.55 -10.38 -29.23
N LEU A 334 -23.04 -11.39 -29.94
CA LEU A 334 -22.25 -12.10 -30.96
C LEU A 334 -22.24 -11.31 -32.25
N ASN A 335 -21.04 -11.11 -32.83
CA ASN A 335 -20.82 -10.29 -34.03
C ASN A 335 -21.38 -8.85 -33.89
N PRO A 336 -20.90 -8.07 -32.90
CA PRO A 336 -21.43 -6.73 -32.66
C PRO A 336 -21.11 -5.78 -33.82
N PRO A 337 -22.00 -4.81 -34.12
CA PRO A 337 -21.65 -3.70 -35.00
C PRO A 337 -20.54 -2.85 -34.35
N TRP A 338 -19.58 -2.38 -35.14
CA TRP A 338 -18.57 -1.43 -34.67
C TRP A 338 -19.03 -0.01 -35.00
N ASN A 339 -19.69 0.63 -34.03
CA ASN A 339 -20.12 2.02 -34.15
C ASN A 339 -18.93 2.93 -33.80
N VAL A 340 -18.42 3.64 -34.81
CA VAL A 340 -17.34 4.63 -34.71
C VAL A 340 -17.91 6.01 -34.47
#